data_AF-A0A0B4BFT7-F1
#
_entry.id   AF-A0A0B4BFT7-F1
#
_cell.length_a   1.000
_cell.length_b   1.000
_cell.length_c   1.000
_cell.angle_alpha   90.00
_cell.angle_beta   90.00
_cell.angle_gamma   90.00
#
_symmetry.space_group_name_H-M   'P 1'
#
loop_
_entity.id
_entity.type
_entity.pdbx_description
1 polymer ?
#
loop_
_entity_poly.entity_id
_entity_poly.type
_entity_poly.pdbx_seq_one_letter_code
_entity_poly.pdbx_strand_id
1 'polypeptide(L)' 'MNAKIVDEIEPITLVGGGEIALGALEEALALAPVLVAADGGAA' A
#
# COMPACT_ATOMS: atom_id res chain seq x y z
N MET A 1 1.83 -0.99 -28.56
CA MET A 1 2.56 -0.20 -27.54
C MET A 1 2.47 -0.99 -26.26
N ASN A 2 3.60 -1.46 -25.72
CA ASN A 2 3.60 -2.12 -24.41
C ASN A 2 3.44 -1.03 -23.36
N ALA A 3 2.30 -0.98 -22.69
CA ALA A 3 2.12 -0.15 -21.50
C ALA A 3 3.20 -0.52 -20.49
N LYS A 4 3.77 0.47 -19.80
CA LYS A 4 4.70 0.19 -18.71
C LYS A 4 3.95 -0.63 -17.64
N ILE A 5 4.61 -1.63 -17.09
CA ILE A 5 4.08 -2.41 -15.96
C ILE A 5 4.05 -1.56 -14.68
N VAL A 6 4.86 -0.49 -14.63
CA VAL A 6 4.98 0.44 -13.50
C VAL A 6 4.86 1.86 -14.03
N ASP A 7 3.92 2.62 -13.46
CA ASP A 7 3.64 4.02 -13.86
C ASP A 7 4.33 5.04 -12.91
N GLU A 8 4.38 4.74 -11.61
CA GLU A 8 5.04 5.54 -10.57
C GLU A 8 6.02 4.67 -9.77
N ILE A 9 7.13 5.26 -9.33
CA ILE A 9 8.20 4.56 -8.58
C ILE A 9 8.22 4.94 -7.10
N GLU A 10 7.44 5.95 -6.72
CA GLU A 10 7.26 6.44 -5.37
C GLU A 10 6.61 5.35 -4.50
N PRO A 11 7.12 5.09 -3.29
CA PRO A 11 6.60 4.04 -2.44
C PRO A 11 5.24 4.43 -1.84
N ILE A 12 4.33 3.45 -1.77
CA ILE A 12 3.02 3.56 -1.12
C ILE A 12 2.86 2.50 -0.04
N THR A 13 2.07 2.81 0.99
CA THR A 13 1.54 1.81 1.93
C THR A 13 0.20 1.32 1.39
N LEU A 14 0.12 0.04 1.00
CA LEU A 14 -1.10 -0.59 0.51
C LEU A 14 -1.72 -1.46 1.61
N VAL A 15 -2.98 -1.18 1.97
CA VAL A 15 -3.75 -1.97 2.93
C VAL A 15 -4.73 -2.88 2.19
N GLY A 16 -4.74 -4.15 2.57
CA GLY A 16 -5.78 -5.12 2.21
C GLY A 16 -6.55 -5.59 3.45
N GLY A 17 -7.15 -6.77 3.39
CA GLY A 17 -8.11 -7.26 4.41
C GLY A 17 -7.53 -8.35 5.30
N GLY A 18 -6.22 -8.53 5.25
CA GLY A 18 -5.53 -9.42 6.16
C GLY A 18 -5.40 -8.79 7.54
N GLU A 19 -5.26 -9.64 8.56
CA GLU A 19 -4.86 -9.16 9.89
C GLU A 19 -3.47 -8.52 9.82
N ILE A 20 -3.33 -7.41 10.54
CA ILE A 20 -2.04 -6.72 10.69
C ILE A 20 -1.62 -6.77 12.16
N ALA A 21 -0.32 -6.96 12.37
CA ALA A 21 0.24 -6.88 13.71
C ALA A 21 0.12 -5.45 14.25
N LEU A 22 -0.02 -5.31 15.58
CA LEU A 22 -0.01 -4.00 16.24
C LEU A 22 1.28 -3.24 15.90
N GLY A 23 1.16 -2.00 15.45
CA GLY A 23 2.30 -1.15 15.07
C GLY A 23 2.76 -1.29 13.62
N ALA A 24 2.32 -2.31 12.89
CA ALA A 24 2.79 -2.55 11.52
C ALA A 24 2.34 -1.45 10.53
N LEU A 25 1.16 -0.84 10.75
CA LEU A 25 0.68 0.25 9.91
C LEU A 25 1.51 1.52 10.14
N GLU A 26 1.82 1.83 11.39
CA GLU A 26 2.64 2.97 11.77
C GLU A 26 4.06 2.86 11.21
N GLU A 27 4.66 1.67 11.29
CA GLU A 27 5.96 1.36 10.70
C GLU A 27 5.95 1.51 9.17
N ALA A 28 4.90 1.00 8.50
CA ALA A 28 4.76 1.13 7.05
C ALA A 28 4.60 2.59 6.61
N LEU A 29 3.77 3.37 7.31
CA LEU A 29 3.55 4.79 7.01
C LEU A 29 4.80 5.65 7.25
N ALA A 30 5.68 5.25 8.16
CA ALA A 30 6.97 5.91 8.36
C ALA A 30 7.92 5.75 7.15
N LEU A 31 7.78 4.67 6.38
CA LEU A 31 8.56 4.39 5.17
C LEU A 31 7.89 4.92 3.90
N ALA A 32 6.57 4.80 3.81
CA ALA A 32 5.77 5.13 2.64
C ALA A 32 4.47 5.86 3.07
N PRO A 33 4.49 7.20 3.16
CA PRO A 33 3.42 7.98 3.81
C PRO A 33 2.11 8.05 3.01
N VAL A 34 2.11 7.60 1.75
CA VAL A 34 0.92 7.55 0.91
C VAL A 34 0.17 6.26 1.20
N LEU A 35 -0.97 6.37 1.88
CA LEU A 35 -1.84 5.24 2.21
C LEU A 35 -2.87 4.99 1.10
N VAL A 36 -2.94 3.74 0.63
CA VAL A 36 -3.89 3.29 -0.40
C VAL A 36 -4.60 2.03 0.08
N ALA A 37 -5.90 1.91 -0.21
CA ALA A 37 -6.69 0.70 0.02
C ALA A 37 -6.73 -0.17 -1.24
N ALA A 38 -6.54 -1.48 -1.09
CA ALA A 38 -6.64 -2.47 -2.16
C ALA A 38 -8.11 -2.77 -2.52
N ASP A 39 -8.85 -1.75 -2.94
CA ASP A 39 -10.28 -1.82 -3.25
C ASP A 39 -11.08 -2.51 -2.11
N GLY A 40 -12.06 -3.35 -2.44
CA GLY A 40 -12.80 -4.16 -1.48
C GLY A 40 -11.96 -5.18 -0.71
N GLY A 41 -10.69 -5.33 -1.06
CA GLY A 41 -9.73 -6.05 -0.24
C GLY A 41 -9.59 -5.43 1.15
N ALA A 42 -9.74 -4.12 1.32
CA ALA A 42 -9.55 -3.42 2.60
C ALA A 42 -10.85 -3.17 3.42
N ALA A 43 -11.94 -3.89 3.09
CA ALA A 43 -13.27 -3.68 3.66
C ALA A 43 -13.40 -4.05 5.14
#